data_AF-A0A7W1DTN6-F1
#
_entry.id   AF-A0A7W1DTN6-F1
#
_cell.length_a   1.000
_cell.length_b   1.000
_cell.length_c   1.000
_cell.angle_alpha   90.00
_cell.angle_beta   90.00
_cell.angle_gamma   90.00
#
_symmetry.space_group_name_H-M   'P 1'
#
loop_
_entity.id
_entity.type
_entity.pdbx_description
1 polymer ?
#
loop_
_entity_poly.entity_id
_entity_poly.type
_entity_poly.pdbx_seq_one_letter_code
_entity_poly.pdbx_strand_id
1 'polypeptide(L)' 'MKKRFTEAQIVGFLREADAGIPVKELCRKHGFSDASDYLWRS' A
#
# COMPACT_ATOMS: atom_id res chain seq x y z
N MET A 1 19.13 -6.82 0.71
CA MET A 1 17.81 -6.78 0.04
C MET A 1 17.32 -5.34 0.00
N LYS A 2 17.10 -4.76 -1.19
CA LYS A 2 16.53 -3.41 -1.30
C LYS A 2 15.01 -3.54 -1.18
N LYS A 3 14.40 -2.91 -0.16
CA LYS A 3 12.94 -2.84 -0.08
C LYS A 3 12.41 -2.02 -1.27
N ARG A 4 11.38 -2.53 -1.95
CA ARG A 4 10.77 -1.88 -3.12
C ARG A 4 10.07 -0.56 -2.77
N PHE A 5 9.51 -0.49 -1.56
CA PHE A 5 8.84 0.68 -1.01
C PHE A 5 9.51 1.10 0.30
N THR A 6 9.57 2.40 0.55
CA THR A 6 9.99 2.96 1.84
C THR A 6 8.85 2.91 2.84
N GLU A 7 9.17 2.99 4.12
CA GLU A 7 8.17 3.02 5.20
C GLU A 7 7.22 4.21 5.05
N ALA A 8 7.73 5.38 4.66
CA ALA A 8 6.93 6.56 4.39
C ALA A 8 5.93 6.36 3.23
N GLN A 9 6.33 5.63 2.18
CA GLN A 9 5.43 5.29 1.07
C GLN A 9 4.32 4.36 1.54
N ILE A 10 4.67 3.33 2.32
CA ILE A 10 3.70 2.37 2.88
C ILE A 10 2.67 3.10 3.76
N VAL A 11 3.12 3.98 4.66
CA VAL A 11 2.23 4.80 5.49
C VAL A 11 1.32 5.69 4.63
N GLY A 12 1.83 6.22 3.52
CA GLY A 12 1.03 6.98 2.55
C GLY A 12 -0.09 6.14 1.93
N PHE A 13 0.23 4.91 1.47
CA PHE A 13 -0.76 4.01 0.88
C PHE A 13 -1.85 3.60 1.88
N LEU A 14 -1.47 3.30 3.13
CA LEU A 14 -2.43 2.96 4.18
C LEU A 14 -3.39 4.13 4.48
N ARG A 15 -2.88 5.37 4.52
CA ARG A 15 -3.72 6.56 4.70
C ARG A 15 -4.68 6.80 3.54
N GLU A 16 -4.25 6.57 2.30
CA GLU A 16 -5.13 6.66 1.13
C GLU A 16 -6.27 5.64 1.21
N ALA A 17 -5.96 4.42 1.67
CA ALA A 17 -6.98 3.40 1.87
C ALA A 17 -7.94 3.74 3.03
N ASP A 18 -7.42 4.28 4.14
CA ASP A 18 -8.24 4.72 5.28
C ASP A 18 -9.12 5.94 4.91
N ALA A 19 -8.70 6.75 3.92
CA ALA A 19 -9.52 7.80 3.33
C ALA A 19 -10.63 7.27 2.40
N GLY A 20 -10.76 5.95 2.27
CA GLY A 20 -11.82 5.28 1.52
C GLY A 20 -11.47 4.93 0.08
N ILE A 21 -10.21 5.11 -0.34
CA ILE A 21 -9.78 4.68 -1.69
C ILE A 21 -9.72 3.14 -1.71
N PRO A 22 -10.37 2.47 -2.67
CA PRO A 22 -10.32 1.00 -2.73
C PRO A 22 -8.90 0.48 -2.90
N VAL A 23 -8.50 -0.52 -2.10
CA VAL A 23 -7.16 -1.14 -2.15
C VAL A 23 -6.80 -1.62 -3.55
N LYS A 24 -7.76 -2.16 -4.31
CA LYS A 24 -7.55 -2.55 -5.72
C LYS A 24 -7.08 -1.41 -6.61
N GLU A 25 -7.58 -0.20 -6.40
CA GLU A 25 -7.13 0.98 -7.14
C GLU A 25 -5.73 1.40 -6.73
N LEU A 26 -5.41 1.35 -5.43
CA LEU A 26 -4.07 1.65 -4.92
C LEU A 26 -3.03 0.64 -5.42
N CYS A 27 -3.36 -0.65 -5.42
CA CYS A 27 -2.55 -1.71 -6.03
C CYS A 27 -2.20 -1.39 -7.49
N ARG A 28 -3.20 -0.99 -8.29
CA ARG A 28 -3.00 -0.61 -9.70
C ARG A 28 -2.20 0.68 -9.85
N LYS A 29 -2.45 1.69 -9.01
CA LYS A 29 -1.83 3.03 -9.07
C LYS A 29 -0.37 3.01 -8.64
N HIS A 30 -0.04 2.27 -7.58
CA HIS A 30 1.29 2.26 -6.95
C HIS A 30 2.10 0.99 -7.25
N GLY A 31 1.49 -0.01 -7.89
CA GLY A 31 2.17 -1.21 -8.36
C GLY A 31 2.54 -2.20 -7.26
N PHE A 32 1.69 -2.32 -6.23
CA PHE A 32 1.77 -3.35 -5.19
C PHE A 32 0.58 -4.32 -5.29
N SER A 33 0.66 -5.44 -4.57
CA SER A 33 -0.40 -6.46 -4.54
C SER A 33 -1.28 -6.33 -3.30
N ASP A 34 -2.50 -6.86 -3.35
CA ASP A 34 -3.40 -6.94 -2.19
C ASP A 34 -2.68 -7.59 -0.99
N ALA A 35 -1.92 -8.66 -1.24
CA ALA A 35 -1.08 -9.31 -0.22
C ALA A 35 -0.05 -8.37 0.45
N SER A 36 0.44 -7.36 -0.27
CA SER A 36 1.33 -6.34 0.31
C SER A 36 0.58 -5.43 1.27
N ASP A 37 -0.62 -4.98 0.91
CA ASP A 37 -1.49 -4.17 1.79
C ASP A 37 -1.86 -4.94 3.05
N TYR A 38 -2.29 -6.20 2.91
CA TYR A 38 -2.56 -7.08 4.06
C TYR A 38 -1.34 -7.24 4.99
N LEU A 39 -0.14 -7.37 4.43
CA LEU A 39 1.09 -7.49 5.23
C LEU A 39 1.41 -6.19 5.98
N TRP A 40 1.12 -5.02 5.42
CA TRP A 40 1.38 -3.73 6.06
C TRP A 40 0.37 -3.36 7.15
N ARG A 41 -0.83 -3.95 7.10
CA ARG A 41 -1.87 -3.81 8.13
C ARG A 41 -1.72 -4.79 9.30
N SER A 42 -0.88 -5.80 9.14
CA SER A 42 -0.62 -6.83 10.17
C SER A 42 0.34 -6.36 11.25
#